data_AF-A0A1F9BP56-F1
#
_entry.id   AF-A0A1F9BP56-F1
#
_cell.length_a   1.000
_cell.length_b   1.000
_cell.length_c   1.000
_cell.angle_alpha   90.00
_cell.angle_beta   90.00
_cell.angle_gamma   90.00
#
_symmetry.space_group_name_H-M   'P 1'
#
loop_
_entity.id
_entity.type
_entity.pdbx_description
1 polymer ?
#
loop_
_entity_poly.entity_id
_entity_poly.type
_entity_poly.pdbx_seq_one_letter_code
_entity_poly.pdbx_strand_id
1 'polypeptide(L)'
;MKNYALKDWAAFNEVCGMPLRLGKYDAMATPADREALIQAIRSLGSDAAGVISKNTEIEFVEAASRQGGQVNTYQLLADFCNREMSKAILGQTLTTDTAGSTGTYSAAQVHALVRRDLVEADAQALAQTVREQLLRPLVGFNFGWDRPIPWFRFRFEEEEDLKTLAEVYRHLVEMGVPISLEHVAERFGIPVSQSGNKTIARGPARREEQ
;
A
#
# COMPACT_ATOMS: atom_id res chain seq x y z
N MET A 1 -1.25 1.86 -24.58
CA MET A 1 -0.30 3.00 -24.65
C MET A 1 0.73 2.96 -23.52
N LYS A 2 0.33 2.86 -22.23
CA LYS A 2 1.26 2.83 -21.07
C LYS A 2 2.29 1.70 -21.08
N ASN A 3 1.91 0.49 -21.49
CA ASN A 3 2.83 -0.66 -21.59
C ASN A 3 3.98 -0.41 -22.58
N TYR A 4 3.69 0.20 -23.74
CA TYR A 4 4.72 0.53 -24.73
C TYR A 4 5.70 1.56 -24.17
N ALA A 5 5.19 2.63 -23.54
CA ALA A 5 6.04 3.63 -22.91
C ALA A 5 6.95 3.06 -21.80
N LEU A 6 6.44 2.11 -21.01
CA LEU A 6 7.25 1.46 -19.96
C LEU A 6 8.36 0.57 -20.56
N LYS A 7 8.05 -0.16 -21.64
CA LYS A 7 9.05 -0.96 -22.37
C LYS A 7 10.14 -0.09 -22.98
N ASP A 8 9.75 1.00 -23.62
CA ASP A 8 10.68 1.95 -24.22
C ASP A 8 11.55 2.62 -23.14
N TRP A 9 10.96 2.95 -21.99
CA TRP A 9 11.69 3.53 -20.87
C TRP A 9 12.65 2.51 -20.21
N ALA A 10 12.27 1.23 -20.10
CA ALA A 10 13.16 0.18 -19.64
C ALA A 10 14.34 -0.02 -20.59
N ALA A 11 14.08 -0.13 -21.89
CA ALA A 11 15.12 -0.24 -22.92
C ALA A 11 16.05 0.98 -22.93
N PHE A 12 15.50 2.18 -22.74
CA PHE A 12 16.29 3.40 -22.57
C PHE A 12 17.21 3.34 -21.35
N ASN A 13 16.71 2.88 -20.20
CA ASN A 13 17.54 2.73 -19.00
C ASN A 13 18.65 1.69 -19.21
N GLU A 14 18.38 0.57 -19.88
CA GLU A 14 19.40 -0.44 -20.19
C GLU A 14 20.53 0.12 -21.08
N VAL A 15 20.17 0.80 -22.18
CA VAL A 15 21.15 1.35 -23.13
C VAL A 15 21.90 2.56 -22.55
N CYS A 16 21.23 3.42 -21.77
CA CYS A 16 21.90 4.53 -21.10
C CYS A 16 22.74 4.09 -19.90
N GLY A 17 22.47 2.92 -19.33
CA GLY A 17 23.25 2.30 -18.27
C GLY A 17 24.53 1.63 -18.70
N MET A 18 24.50 1.05 -19.90
CA MET A 18 25.59 0.26 -20.44
C MET A 18 26.18 0.99 -21.66
N PRO A 19 27.37 1.59 -21.56
CA PRO A 19 27.99 2.25 -22.70
C PRO A 19 28.14 1.26 -23.85
N LEU A 20 27.87 1.72 -25.06
CA LEU A 20 28.04 0.90 -26.25
C LEU A 20 29.53 0.60 -26.42
N ARG A 21 29.89 -0.69 -26.48
CA ARG A 21 31.26 -1.14 -26.69
C ARG A 21 31.47 -1.41 -28.17
N LEU A 22 32.35 -0.65 -28.80
CA LEU A 22 32.72 -0.82 -30.20
C LEU A 22 34.14 -1.38 -30.29
N GLY A 23 34.27 -2.59 -30.82
CA GLY A 23 35.58 -3.17 -31.14
C GLY A 23 36.06 -2.72 -32.50
N LYS A 24 37.23 -2.08 -32.56
CA LYS A 24 37.91 -1.75 -33.82
C LYS A 24 39.06 -2.71 -34.03
N TYR A 25 39.16 -3.28 -35.22
CA TYR A 25 40.24 -4.18 -35.62
C TYR A 25 40.78 -3.78 -37.00
N ASP A 26 42.04 -4.11 -37.27
CA ASP A 26 42.70 -3.83 -38.55
C ASP A 26 42.10 -4.68 -39.69
N ALA A 27 42.01 -4.14 -40.90
CA ALA A 27 41.59 -4.88 -42.09
C ALA A 27 42.44 -6.16 -42.33
N MET A 28 43.71 -6.15 -41.90
CA MET A 28 44.62 -7.30 -41.99
C MET A 28 44.47 -8.32 -40.85
N ALA A 29 43.56 -8.11 -39.88
CA ALA A 29 43.39 -8.99 -38.73
C ALA A 29 42.91 -10.39 -39.13
N THR A 30 43.48 -11.41 -38.48
CA THR A 30 43.13 -12.81 -38.75
C THR A 30 41.73 -13.15 -38.24
N PRO A 31 41.08 -14.20 -38.76
CA PRO A 31 39.80 -14.68 -38.22
C PRO A 31 39.86 -15.04 -36.72
N ALA A 32 41.01 -15.52 -36.24
CA ALA A 32 41.22 -15.85 -34.83
C ALA A 32 41.23 -14.60 -33.94
N ASP A 33 41.87 -13.51 -34.39
CA ASP A 33 41.90 -12.24 -33.66
C ASP A 33 40.50 -11.61 -33.57
N ARG A 34 39.69 -11.75 -34.63
CA ARG A 34 38.29 -11.27 -34.64
C ARG A 34 37.44 -12.03 -33.64
N GLU A 35 37.57 -13.36 -33.58
CA GLU A 35 36.84 -14.16 -32.61
C GLU A 35 37.26 -13.83 -31.17
N ALA A 36 38.56 -13.69 -30.91
CA ALA A 36 39.07 -13.28 -29.61
C ALA A 36 38.52 -11.91 -29.18
N LEU A 37 38.42 -10.95 -30.11
CA LEU A 37 37.81 -9.64 -29.84
C LEU A 37 36.31 -9.74 -29.53
N ILE A 38 35.56 -10.57 -30.25
CA ILE A 38 34.13 -10.79 -29.99
C ILE A 38 33.93 -11.39 -28.60
N GLN A 39 34.74 -12.37 -28.23
CA GLN A 39 34.70 -12.97 -26.89
C GLN A 39 35.05 -11.94 -25.81
N ALA A 40 36.07 -11.11 -26.03
CA ALA A 40 36.45 -10.04 -25.11
C ALA A 40 35.35 -8.99 -24.93
N ILE A 41 34.66 -8.56 -26.00
CA ILE A 41 33.56 -7.59 -25.91
C ILE A 41 32.37 -8.16 -25.14
N ARG A 42 32.07 -9.45 -25.32
CA ARG A 42 31.00 -10.14 -24.59
C ARG A 42 31.35 -10.33 -23.11
N SER A 43 32.59 -10.72 -22.79
CA SER A 43 33.03 -10.89 -21.41
C SER A 43 33.11 -9.57 -20.65
N LEU A 44 33.53 -8.48 -21.32
CA LEU A 44 33.60 -7.13 -20.74
C LEU A 44 32.23 -6.57 -20.30
N GLY A 45 31.15 -7.22 -20.75
CA GLY A 45 29.79 -6.87 -20.39
C GLY A 45 29.44 -7.19 -18.94
N SER A 46 29.80 -8.38 -18.47
CA SER A 46 29.53 -8.88 -17.11
C SER A 46 30.73 -8.72 -16.20
N ASP A 47 31.93 -8.99 -16.71
CA ASP A 47 33.19 -8.86 -15.99
C ASP A 47 33.93 -7.65 -16.54
N ALA A 48 34.15 -6.61 -15.75
CA ALA A 48 34.81 -5.38 -16.18
C ALA A 48 36.33 -5.54 -16.42
N ALA A 49 36.78 -6.70 -16.87
CA ALA A 49 38.18 -7.04 -17.15
C ALA A 49 38.29 -7.94 -18.39
N GLY A 50 39.26 -7.65 -19.26
CA GLY A 50 39.56 -8.45 -20.45
C GLY A 50 40.95 -8.15 -20.97
N VAL A 51 41.60 -9.16 -21.58
CA VAL A 51 42.91 -9.02 -22.24
C VAL A 51 42.69 -9.06 -23.75
N ILE A 52 43.16 -8.03 -24.45
CA ILE A 52 43.08 -7.93 -25.91
C ILE A 52 44.46 -7.68 -26.51
N SER A 53 44.63 -8.01 -27.80
CA SER A 53 45.86 -7.75 -28.55
C SER A 53 46.13 -6.24 -28.65
N LYS A 54 47.40 -5.81 -28.62
CA LYS A 54 47.81 -4.40 -28.72
C LYS A 54 47.33 -3.69 -30.00
N ASN A 55 47.01 -4.44 -31.04
CA ASN A 55 46.55 -3.91 -32.34
C ASN A 55 45.02 -3.80 -32.41
N THR A 56 44.32 -3.96 -31.29
CA THR A 56 42.86 -3.96 -31.22
C THR A 56 42.41 -3.04 -30.11
N GLU A 57 41.42 -2.20 -30.40
CA GLU A 57 40.94 -1.18 -29.46
C GLU A 57 39.45 -1.38 -29.18
N ILE A 58 39.06 -1.22 -27.92
CA ILE A 58 37.67 -1.17 -27.50
C ILE A 58 37.36 0.27 -27.11
N GLU A 59 36.46 0.89 -27.85
CA GLU A 59 35.94 2.21 -27.52
C GLU A 59 34.61 2.09 -26.80
N PHE A 60 34.50 2.74 -25.64
CA PHE A 60 33.23 2.93 -24.96
C PHE A 60 32.59 4.20 -25.49
N VAL A 61 31.60 4.04 -26.36
CA VAL A 61 30.79 5.15 -26.83
C VAL A 61 29.79 5.46 -25.71
N GLU A 62 30.12 6.48 -24.92
CA GLU A 62 29.21 6.99 -23.91
C GLU A 62 28.06 7.72 -24.60
N ALA A 63 26.82 7.27 -24.35
CA ALA A 63 25.66 8.05 -24.71
C ALA A 63 25.75 9.41 -23.98
N ALA A 64 25.45 10.51 -24.68
CA ALA A 64 25.56 11.89 -24.20
C ALA A 64 24.73 12.23 -22.93
N SER A 65 24.10 11.25 -22.29
CA SER A 65 23.27 11.39 -21.09
C SER A 65 24.06 11.77 -19.82
N ARG A 66 25.40 11.77 -19.83
CA ARG A 66 26.20 12.27 -18.70
C ARG A 66 26.34 13.80 -18.64
N GLN A 67 25.98 14.55 -19.69
CA GLN A 67 26.26 15.98 -19.76
C GLN A 67 25.15 16.92 -19.24
N GLY A 68 24.00 16.42 -18.79
CA GLY A 68 22.91 17.26 -18.29
C GLY A 68 22.32 16.72 -17.00
N GLY A 69 22.78 17.24 -15.85
CA GLY A 69 22.21 17.08 -14.50
C GLY A 69 21.54 15.74 -14.22
N GLN A 70 22.26 14.83 -13.54
CA GLN A 70 21.82 13.48 -13.16
C GLN A 70 20.38 13.42 -12.62
N VAL A 71 19.43 13.29 -13.52
CA VAL A 71 18.14 12.72 -13.23
C VAL A 71 18.40 11.22 -13.19
N ASN A 72 18.42 10.63 -11.99
CA ASN A 72 18.61 9.19 -11.81
C ASN A 72 17.38 8.47 -12.40
N THR A 73 17.43 8.17 -13.70
CA THR A 73 16.30 7.62 -14.47
C THR A 73 15.86 6.27 -13.94
N TYR A 74 16.78 5.51 -13.33
CA TYR A 74 16.48 4.27 -12.62
C TYR A 74 15.60 4.52 -11.40
N GLN A 75 15.94 5.53 -10.60
CA GLN A 75 15.16 5.90 -9.43
C GLN A 75 13.76 6.36 -9.84
N LEU A 76 13.64 7.16 -10.89
CA LEU A 76 12.32 7.57 -11.41
C LEU A 76 11.47 6.40 -11.91
N LEU A 77 12.08 5.43 -12.59
CA LEU A 77 11.40 4.23 -13.04
C LEU A 77 10.94 3.39 -11.84
N ALA A 78 11.80 3.21 -10.84
CA ALA A 78 11.48 2.49 -9.61
C ALA A 78 10.34 3.18 -8.83
N ASP A 79 10.43 4.49 -8.63
CA ASP A 79 9.41 5.29 -7.95
C ASP A 79 8.07 5.26 -8.69
N PHE A 80 8.10 5.31 -10.01
CA PHE A 80 6.90 5.16 -10.83
C PHE A 80 6.25 3.78 -10.62
N CYS A 81 7.03 2.70 -10.69
CA CYS A 81 6.53 1.35 -10.45
C CYS A 81 5.96 1.20 -9.03
N ASN A 82 6.64 1.73 -8.01
CA ASN A 82 6.18 1.72 -6.63
C ASN A 82 4.84 2.44 -6.46
N ARG A 83 4.69 3.63 -7.06
CA ARG A 83 3.42 4.39 -7.05
C ARG A 83 2.28 3.64 -7.69
N GLU A 84 2.54 2.99 -8.83
CA GLU A 84 1.51 2.22 -9.54
C GLU A 84 1.11 0.95 -8.78
N MET A 85 2.07 0.26 -8.14
CA MET A 85 1.79 -0.86 -7.25
C MET A 85 0.94 -0.43 -6.05
N SER A 86 1.24 0.71 -5.41
CA SER A 86 0.43 1.26 -4.32
C SER A 86 -1.01 1.53 -4.74
N LYS A 87 -1.24 2.08 -5.94
CA LYS A 87 -2.62 2.27 -6.47
C LYS A 87 -3.32 0.94 -6.72
N ALA A 88 -2.62 -0.04 -7.27
CA ALA A 88 -3.21 -1.33 -7.61
C ALA A 88 -3.64 -2.12 -6.36
N ILE A 89 -2.84 -2.05 -5.29
CA ILE A 89 -3.07 -2.82 -4.06
C ILE A 89 -3.95 -2.04 -3.07
N LEU A 90 -3.63 -0.78 -2.82
CA LEU A 90 -4.29 0.02 -1.78
C LEU A 90 -5.39 0.94 -2.32
N GLY A 91 -5.53 1.06 -3.64
CA GLY A 91 -6.48 1.98 -4.28
C GLY A 91 -6.08 3.46 -4.21
N GLN A 92 -4.93 3.78 -3.61
CA GLN A 92 -4.48 5.16 -3.39
C GLN A 92 -2.96 5.28 -3.19
N THR A 93 -2.42 6.49 -3.38
CA THR A 93 -0.98 6.77 -3.23
C THR A 93 -0.63 7.68 -2.07
N LEU A 94 -1.58 8.48 -1.58
CA LEU A 94 -1.24 9.62 -0.73
C LEU A 94 -0.65 9.14 0.60
N THR A 95 -1.31 8.25 1.34
CA THR A 95 -0.81 7.84 2.66
C THR A 95 0.52 7.09 2.63
N THR A 96 0.92 6.54 1.47
CA THR A 96 2.16 5.78 1.29
C THR A 96 3.30 6.67 0.77
N ASP A 97 3.01 7.63 -0.12
CA ASP A 97 4.02 8.45 -0.80
C ASP A 97 4.19 9.87 -0.24
N THR A 98 3.31 10.37 0.64
CA THR A 98 3.39 11.75 1.18
C THR A 98 4.26 11.93 2.42
N ALA A 99 5.17 11.01 2.73
CA ALA A 99 6.12 11.21 3.84
C ALA A 99 6.95 12.52 3.72
N GLY A 100 6.97 13.18 2.55
CA GLY A 100 7.67 14.45 2.34
C GLY A 100 6.89 15.58 1.64
N SER A 101 5.59 15.45 1.34
CA SER A 101 4.85 16.53 0.67
C SER A 101 3.43 16.67 1.19
N THR A 102 3.17 17.82 1.83
CA THR A 102 1.90 18.56 1.98
C THR A 102 0.57 17.82 1.80
N GLY A 103 0.41 16.63 2.37
CA GLY A 103 -0.87 15.95 2.46
C GLY A 103 -1.74 16.66 3.50
N THR A 104 -2.80 17.34 3.08
CA THR A 104 -3.78 17.91 4.01
C THR A 104 -4.46 16.76 4.76
N TYR A 105 -4.66 16.88 6.07
CA TYR A 105 -5.30 15.87 6.92
C TYR A 105 -6.63 15.36 6.35
N SER A 106 -7.38 16.22 5.66
CA SER A 106 -8.62 15.86 4.95
C SER A 106 -8.42 14.86 3.81
N ALA A 107 -7.34 14.98 3.04
CA ALA A 107 -7.04 14.06 1.96
C ALA A 107 -6.66 12.67 2.52
N ALA A 108 -5.90 12.63 3.62
CA ALA A 108 -5.59 11.37 4.31
C ALA A 108 -6.86 10.63 4.82
N GLN A 109 -7.86 11.36 5.32
CA GLN A 109 -9.14 10.76 5.73
C GLN A 109 -9.91 10.15 4.54
N VAL A 110 -10.04 10.88 3.42
CA VAL A 110 -10.72 10.35 2.22
C VAL A 110 -10.05 9.06 1.74
N HIS A 111 -8.73 9.01 1.81
CA HIS A 111 -7.96 7.84 1.43
C HIS A 111 -8.10 6.66 2.39
N ALA A 112 -8.28 6.92 3.69
CA ALA A 112 -8.61 5.88 4.65
C ALA A 112 -9.98 5.25 4.38
N LEU A 113 -10.95 6.03 3.87
CA LEU A 113 -12.26 5.50 3.44
C LEU A 113 -12.12 4.53 2.27
N VAL A 114 -11.33 4.85 1.24
CA VAL A 114 -11.09 3.95 0.11
C VAL A 114 -10.49 2.61 0.56
N ARG A 115 -9.52 2.66 1.49
CA ARG A 115 -8.94 1.44 2.07
C ARG A 115 -10.01 0.63 2.80
N ARG A 116 -10.92 1.30 3.52
CA ARG A 116 -12.00 0.65 4.24
C ARG A 116 -12.99 -0.03 3.30
N ASP A 117 -13.36 0.62 2.20
CA ASP A 117 -14.25 0.05 1.19
C ASP A 117 -13.66 -1.24 0.61
N LEU A 118 -12.33 -1.27 0.40
CA LEU A 118 -11.63 -2.47 -0.07
C LEU A 118 -11.64 -3.59 0.98
N VAL A 119 -11.39 -3.26 2.25
CA VAL A 119 -11.44 -4.23 3.36
C VAL A 119 -12.85 -4.79 3.54
N GLU A 120 -13.88 -3.95 3.41
CA GLU A 120 -15.26 -4.39 3.49
C GLU A 120 -15.61 -5.34 2.33
N ALA A 121 -15.20 -5.01 1.11
CA ALA A 121 -15.40 -5.87 -0.06
C ALA A 121 -14.73 -7.24 0.12
N ASP A 122 -13.47 -7.26 0.57
CA ASP A 122 -12.73 -8.50 0.85
C ASP A 122 -13.42 -9.32 1.94
N ALA A 123 -13.91 -8.68 2.99
CA ALA A 123 -14.61 -9.33 4.07
C ALA A 123 -15.95 -9.93 3.62
N GLN A 124 -16.70 -9.24 2.76
CA GLN A 124 -17.92 -9.76 2.17
C GLN A 124 -17.63 -10.99 1.30
N ALA A 125 -16.56 -10.96 0.50
CA ALA A 125 -16.13 -12.10 -0.30
C ALA A 125 -15.74 -13.31 0.57
N LEU A 126 -14.98 -13.08 1.65
CA LEU A 126 -14.64 -14.12 2.62
C LEU A 126 -15.88 -14.65 3.33
N ALA A 127 -16.81 -13.79 3.73
CA ALA A 127 -18.04 -14.19 4.40
C ALA A 127 -18.93 -15.06 3.50
N GLN A 128 -19.02 -14.74 2.22
CA GLN A 128 -19.70 -15.57 1.23
C GLN A 128 -19.01 -16.94 1.08
N THR A 129 -17.67 -16.95 1.06
CA THR A 129 -16.89 -18.20 0.97
C THR A 129 -17.13 -19.09 2.20
N VAL A 130 -17.10 -18.53 3.41
CA VAL A 130 -17.42 -19.25 4.65
C VAL A 130 -18.86 -19.78 4.61
N ARG A 131 -19.81 -18.97 4.15
CA ARG A 131 -21.21 -19.38 4.04
C ARG A 131 -21.37 -20.58 3.10
N GLU A 132 -20.75 -20.55 1.93
CA GLU A 132 -20.93 -21.57 0.91
C GLU A 132 -20.10 -22.83 1.15
N GLN A 133 -18.86 -22.68 1.62
CA GLN A 133 -17.93 -23.80 1.77
C GLN A 133 -17.96 -24.45 3.16
N LEU A 134 -18.40 -23.73 4.20
CA LEU A 134 -18.43 -24.26 5.57
C LEU A 134 -19.85 -24.38 6.11
N LEU A 135 -20.61 -23.28 6.11
CA LEU A 135 -21.94 -23.27 6.74
C LEU A 135 -22.95 -24.12 5.96
N ARG A 136 -22.93 -24.06 4.62
CA ARG A 136 -23.85 -24.83 3.78
C ARG A 136 -23.67 -26.35 3.95
N PRO A 137 -22.46 -26.93 3.89
CA PRO A 137 -22.28 -28.36 4.19
C PRO A 137 -22.72 -28.72 5.61
N LEU A 138 -22.37 -27.92 6.61
CA LEU A 138 -22.76 -28.18 8.00
C LEU A 138 -24.28 -28.23 8.18
N VAL A 139 -25.01 -27.26 7.59
CA VAL A 139 -26.48 -27.25 7.63
C VAL A 139 -27.04 -28.42 6.84
N GLY A 140 -26.49 -28.70 5.65
CA GLY A 140 -26.91 -29.80 4.79
C GLY A 140 -26.82 -31.16 5.48
N PHE A 141 -25.70 -31.44 6.15
CA PHE A 141 -25.47 -32.70 6.86
C PHE A 141 -26.30 -32.85 8.14
N ASN A 142 -26.55 -31.77 8.89
CA ASN A 142 -27.24 -31.85 10.18
C ASN A 142 -28.76 -31.65 10.09
N PHE A 143 -29.24 -30.82 9.15
CA PHE A 143 -30.64 -30.38 9.10
C PHE A 143 -31.31 -30.59 7.72
N GLY A 144 -30.53 -30.99 6.71
CA GLY A 144 -30.98 -31.21 5.33
C GLY A 144 -30.63 -30.06 4.38
N TRP A 145 -30.45 -30.38 3.10
CA TRP A 145 -29.95 -29.45 2.07
C TRP A 145 -30.92 -28.33 1.67
N ASP A 146 -32.20 -28.49 2.00
CA ASP A 146 -33.26 -27.52 1.68
C ASP A 146 -33.49 -26.50 2.81
N ARG A 147 -32.62 -26.53 3.84
CA ARG A 147 -32.72 -25.61 4.99
C ARG A 147 -32.01 -24.29 4.71
N PRO A 148 -32.53 -23.18 5.27
CA PRO A 148 -31.90 -21.88 5.12
C PRO A 148 -30.54 -21.85 5.84
N ILE A 149 -29.52 -21.34 5.14
CA ILE A 149 -28.16 -21.20 5.67
C ILE A 149 -28.06 -19.87 6.42
N PRO A 150 -27.44 -19.81 7.61
CA PRO A 150 -27.26 -18.58 8.37
C PRO A 150 -26.31 -17.60 7.68
N TRP A 151 -26.62 -16.30 7.78
CA TRP A 151 -25.76 -15.25 7.25
C TRP A 151 -24.60 -15.01 8.19
N PHE A 152 -23.39 -15.07 7.64
CA PHE A 152 -22.17 -14.69 8.34
C PHE A 152 -21.72 -13.33 7.82
N ARG A 153 -21.35 -12.42 8.73
CA ARG A 153 -20.80 -11.11 8.40
C ARG A 153 -19.72 -10.78 9.42
N PHE A 154 -18.63 -10.22 8.94
CA PHE A 154 -17.62 -9.61 9.81
C PHE A 154 -18.18 -8.31 10.38
N ARG A 155 -17.89 -8.05 11.65
CA ARG A 155 -18.26 -6.80 12.31
C ARG A 155 -17.10 -5.82 12.14
N PHE A 156 -17.36 -4.70 11.46
CA PHE A 156 -16.46 -3.56 11.33
C PHE A 156 -17.07 -2.42 12.12
N GLU A 157 -16.85 -2.41 13.44
CA GLU A 157 -17.19 -1.23 14.22
C GLU A 157 -16.14 -0.16 13.91
N GLU A 158 -16.60 1.01 13.46
CA GLU A 158 -15.75 2.19 13.40
C GLU A 158 -15.27 2.51 14.82
N GLU A 159 -14.04 2.96 14.94
CA GLU A 159 -13.55 3.53 16.20
C GLU A 159 -14.32 4.85 16.41
N GLU A 160 -15.47 4.76 17.10
CA GLU A 160 -16.30 5.92 17.39
C GLU A 160 -15.50 6.89 18.26
N ASP A 161 -15.45 8.17 17.86
CA ASP A 161 -14.91 9.20 18.73
C ASP A 161 -15.85 9.36 19.94
N LEU A 162 -15.46 8.72 21.04
CA LEU A 162 -16.17 8.76 22.31
C LEU A 162 -16.40 10.19 22.79
N LYS A 163 -15.57 11.15 22.40
CA LYS A 163 -15.77 12.57 22.73
C LYS A 163 -16.96 13.16 21.98
N THR A 164 -16.99 12.99 20.65
CA THR A 164 -18.13 13.39 19.82
C THR A 164 -19.41 12.70 20.29
N LEU A 165 -19.33 11.40 20.61
CA LEU A 165 -20.45 10.64 21.13
C LEU A 165 -20.96 11.20 22.48
N ALA A 166 -20.05 11.56 23.40
CA ALA A 166 -20.41 12.18 24.67
C ALA A 166 -21.05 13.56 24.49
N GLU A 167 -20.58 14.35 23.53
CA GLU A 167 -21.19 15.64 23.18
C GLU A 167 -22.61 15.47 22.63
N VAL A 168 -22.84 14.48 21.76
CA VAL A 168 -24.17 14.13 21.25
C VAL A 168 -25.10 13.70 22.39
N TYR A 169 -24.65 12.81 23.28
CA TYR A 169 -25.46 12.39 24.42
C TYR A 169 -25.81 13.55 25.34
N ARG A 170 -24.88 14.49 25.58
CA ARG A 170 -25.15 15.71 26.35
C ARG A 170 -26.27 16.53 25.71
N HIS A 171 -26.21 16.76 24.40
CA HIS A 171 -27.25 17.51 23.69
C HIS A 171 -28.61 16.79 23.70
N LEU A 172 -28.63 15.48 23.54
CA LEU A 172 -29.87 14.68 23.62
C LEU A 172 -30.52 14.78 25.01
N VAL A 173 -29.72 14.75 26.08
CA VAL A 173 -30.21 14.96 27.45
C VAL A 173 -30.71 16.40 27.67
N GLU A 174 -29.99 17.40 27.16
CA GLU A 174 -30.42 18.81 27.19
C GLU A 174 -31.75 19.03 26.47
N MET A 175 -32.01 18.28 25.38
CA MET A 175 -33.29 18.28 24.64
C MET A 175 -34.40 17.46 25.31
N GLY A 176 -34.12 16.83 26.46
CA GLY A 176 -35.11 16.07 27.23
C GLY A 176 -35.36 14.64 26.73
N VAL A 177 -34.47 14.08 25.90
CA VAL A 177 -34.57 12.68 25.46
C VAL A 177 -34.14 11.77 26.63
N PRO A 178 -35.01 10.86 27.10
CA PRO A 178 -34.66 9.92 28.16
C PRO A 178 -33.72 8.84 27.61
N ILE A 179 -32.47 8.84 28.07
CA ILE A 179 -31.44 7.85 27.70
C ILE A 179 -31.16 6.97 28.91
N SER A 180 -31.15 5.64 28.73
CA SER A 180 -30.88 4.72 29.83
C SER A 180 -29.38 4.69 30.18
N LEU A 181 -29.10 4.53 31.46
CA LEU A 181 -27.72 4.43 31.96
C LEU A 181 -27.04 3.14 31.48
N GLU A 182 -27.81 2.06 31.32
CA GLU A 182 -27.37 0.79 30.73
C GLU A 182 -26.89 0.96 29.29
N HIS A 183 -27.62 1.73 28.47
CA HIS A 183 -27.25 1.98 27.08
C HIS A 183 -25.94 2.80 26.99
N VAL A 184 -25.78 3.82 27.84
CA VAL A 184 -24.54 4.61 27.88
C VAL A 184 -23.36 3.75 28.36
N ALA A 185 -23.57 2.95 29.40
CA ALA A 185 -22.56 2.05 29.92
C ALA A 185 -22.09 1.02 28.89
N GLU A 186 -23.02 0.41 28.15
CA GLU A 186 -22.70 -0.52 27.05
C GLU A 186 -21.92 0.17 25.93
N ARG A 187 -22.35 1.36 25.51
CA ARG A 187 -21.72 2.10 24.39
C ARG A 187 -20.34 2.64 24.73
N PHE A 188 -20.09 3.03 25.97
CA PHE A 188 -18.76 3.50 26.43
C PHE A 188 -17.89 2.38 27.04
N GLY A 189 -18.39 1.14 27.09
CA GLY A 189 -17.68 0.01 27.72
C GLY A 189 -17.44 0.18 29.22
N ILE A 190 -18.26 0.98 29.90
CA ILE A 190 -18.15 1.26 31.33
C ILE A 190 -19.03 0.23 32.07
N PRO A 191 -18.50 -0.55 33.03
CA PRO A 191 -19.33 -1.46 33.80
C PRO A 191 -20.37 -0.66 34.62
N VAL A 192 -21.66 -1.01 34.48
CA VAL A 192 -22.73 -0.43 35.29
C VAL A 192 -22.46 -0.79 36.74
N SER A 193 -22.17 0.18 37.60
CA SER A 193 -22.07 -0.10 39.03
C SER A 193 -23.47 -0.43 39.53
N GLN A 194 -23.68 -1.67 39.97
CA GLN A 194 -24.86 -2.00 40.76
C GLN A 194 -24.85 -1.08 42.00
N SER A 195 -25.97 -0.41 42.23
CA SER A 195 -26.18 0.59 43.27
C SER A 195 -25.48 0.24 44.58
N GLY A 196 -24.33 0.88 44.86
CA GLY A 196 -23.59 0.66 46.10
C GLY A 196 -22.08 0.93 46.04
N ASN A 197 -21.45 0.87 44.87
CA ASN A 197 -20.02 1.18 44.76
C ASN A 197 -19.78 2.65 44.40
N LYS A 198 -19.05 3.34 45.29
CA LYS A 198 -18.65 4.75 45.19
C LYS A 198 -18.17 5.10 43.77
N THR A 199 -18.99 5.83 43.04
CA THR A 199 -18.61 6.51 41.80
C THR A 199 -17.96 7.85 42.13
N ILE A 200 -16.95 8.24 41.36
CA ILE A 200 -16.33 9.57 41.45
C ILE A 200 -17.29 10.57 40.81
N ALA A 201 -18.31 10.98 41.55
CA ALA A 201 -19.14 12.13 41.22
C ALA A 201 -18.53 13.36 41.90
N ARG A 202 -18.30 14.43 41.13
CA ARG A 202 -18.06 15.77 41.69
C ARG A 202 -19.33 16.14 42.46
N GLY A 203 -19.28 16.02 43.79
CA GLY A 203 -20.45 16.20 44.65
C GLY A 203 -21.06 17.60 44.51
N PRO A 204 -22.37 17.77 44.77
CA PRO A 204 -23.00 19.08 44.75
C PRO A 204 -22.38 19.95 45.84
N ALA A 205 -21.96 21.15 45.49
CA ALA A 205 -21.61 22.19 46.46
C ALA A 205 -22.87 22.48 47.29
N ARG A 206 -22.91 21.96 48.52
CA ARG A 206 -23.89 22.41 49.52
C ARG A 206 -23.67 23.91 49.71
N ARG A 207 -24.68 24.71 49.37
CA ARG A 207 -24.82 26.05 49.96
C ARG A 207 -25.12 25.83 51.44
N GLU A 208 -24.21 26.28 52.29
CA GLU A 208 -24.49 26.46 53.72
C GLU A 208 -25.32 27.74 53.84
N GLU A 209 -26.59 27.59 54.20
CA GLU A 209 -27.38 28.65 54.83
C GLU A 209 -27.17 28.53 56.34
N GLN A 210 -26.46 29.51 56.91
CA GLN A 210 -26.65 30.05 58.26
C GLN A 210 -26.41 31.56 58.20
#